data_AF-A0A6M0A3K3-F1
#
_entry.id   AF-A0A6M0A3K3-F1
#
_cell.length_a   1.000
_cell.length_b   1.000
_cell.length_c   1.000
_cell.angle_alpha   90.00
_cell.angle_beta   90.00
_cell.angle_gamma   90.00
#
_symmetry.space_group_name_H-M   'P 1'
#
loop_
_entity.id
_entity.type
_entity.pdbx_description
1 polymer ?
#
loop_
_entity_poly.entity_id
_entity_poly.type
_entity_poly.pdbx_seq_one_letter_code
_entity_poly.pdbx_strand_id
1 'polypeptide(L)' 'MLSENELLIEIVLLLFQQEKISLGKAAELLNMSQISFQKLMAERDICIHYDVA' A
#
# COMPACT_ATOMS: atom_id res chain seq x y z
N MET A 1 14.98 0.79 14.97
CA MET A 1 15.29 1.45 13.69
C MET A 1 14.48 0.76 12.62
N LEU A 2 13.89 1.50 11.68
CA LEU A 2 13.19 0.91 10.54
C LEU A 2 14.24 0.35 9.57
N SER A 3 14.01 -0.86 9.07
CA SER A 3 14.74 -1.43 7.95
C SER A 3 14.37 -0.71 6.64
N GLU A 4 15.21 -0.86 5.62
CA GLU A 4 14.95 -0.32 4.28
C GLU A 4 13.60 -0.81 3.72
N ASN A 5 13.25 -2.07 3.99
CA ASN A 5 12.00 -2.66 3.54
C ASN A 5 10.79 -2.07 4.27
N GLU A 6 10.89 -1.87 5.58
CA GLU A 6 9.82 -1.18 6.33
C GLU A 6 9.66 0.26 5.86
N LEU A 7 10.76 0.98 5.60
CA LEU A 7 10.70 2.35 5.06
C LEU A 7 10.03 2.39 3.67
N LEU A 8 10.34 1.43 2.80
CA LEU A 8 9.70 1.32 1.49
C LEU A 8 8.18 1.12 1.61
N ILE A 9 7.75 0.25 2.53
CA ILE A 9 6.33 0.02 2.82
C ILE A 9 5.65 1.33 3.23
N GLU A 10 6.22 2.07 4.18
CA GLU A 10 5.64 3.33 4.65
C GLU A 10 5.56 4.38 3.52
N ILE A 11 6.57 4.48 2.65
CA ILE A 11 6.55 5.39 1.49
C ILE A 11 5.45 5.00 0.50
N VAL A 12 5.32 3.71 0.18
CA VAL A 12 4.29 3.23 -0.75
C VAL A 12 2.89 3.46 -0.18
N LEU A 13 2.68 3.20 1.12
CA LEU A 13 1.41 3.48 1.79
C LEU A 13 1.09 4.98 1.75
N LEU A 14 2.06 5.84 2.06
CA LEU A 14 1.88 7.29 2.02
C LEU A 14 1.50 7.78 0.60
N LEU A 15 2.19 7.30 -0.43
CA LEU A 15 1.90 7.65 -1.82
C LEU A 15 0.50 7.17 -2.25
N PHE A 16 0.12 5.97 -1.83
CA PHE A 16 -1.21 5.42 -2.09
C PHE A 16 -2.31 6.24 -1.40
N GLN A 17 -2.16 6.55 -0.11
CA GLN A 17 -3.12 7.38 0.66
C GLN A 17 -3.26 8.80 0.10
N GLN A 18 -2.21 9.34 -0.52
CA GLN A 18 -2.24 10.64 -1.21
C GLN A 18 -2.76 10.55 -2.66
N GLU A 19 -3.30 9.40 -3.07
CA GLU A 19 -3.83 9.12 -4.41
C GLU A 19 -2.79 9.36 -5.53
N LYS A 20 -1.50 9.27 -5.20
CA LYS A 20 -0.40 9.44 -6.18
C LYS A 20 -0.13 8.19 -7.00
N ILE A 21 -0.51 7.03 -6.47
CA ILE A 21 -0.36 5.73 -7.11
C ILE A 21 -1.63 4.90 -6.90
N SER A 22 -1.93 4.03 -7.87
CA SER A 22 -3.07 3.11 -7.78
C SER A 22 -2.75 1.90 -6.89
N LEU A 23 -3.78 1.15 -6.49
CA LEU A 23 -3.65 -0.12 -5.77
C LEU A 23 -2.71 -1.10 -6.49
N GLY A 24 -2.86 -1.22 -7.81
CA GLY A 24 -2.01 -2.07 -8.63
C GLY A 24 -0.55 -1.62 -8.63
N LYS A 25 -0.29 -0.31 -8.73
CA LYS A 25 1.07 0.23 -8.71
C LYS A 25 1.72 0.07 -7.33
N ALA A 26 0.97 0.24 -6.25
CA ALA A 26 1.48 0.03 -4.89
C ALA A 26 1.87 -1.44 -4.64
N ALA A 27 1.02 -2.38 -5.06
CA ALA A 27 1.32 -3.81 -4.98
C ALA A 27 2.55 -4.19 -5.81
N GLU A 28 2.69 -3.63 -7.03
CA GLU A 28 3.85 -3.82 -7.90
C GLU A 28 5.15 -3.31 -7.25
N LEU A 29 5.15 -2.10 -6.67
CA LEU A 29 6.32 -1.50 -6.01
C LEU A 29 6.81 -2.31 -4.81
N LEU A 30 5.90 -2.99 -4.12
CA LEU A 30 6.22 -3.88 -2.99
C LEU A 30 6.40 -5.35 -3.42
N ASN A 31 6.44 -5.62 -4.73
CA ASN A 31 6.57 -6.95 -5.30
C ASN A 31 5.60 -7.98 -4.69
N MET A 32 4.34 -7.57 -4.50
CA MET A 32 3.30 -8.41 -3.91
C MET A 32 2.00 -8.36 -4.72
N SER A 33 1.08 -9.28 -4.44
CA SER A 33 -0.24 -9.28 -5.07
C SER A 33 -1.11 -8.12 -4.54
N GLN A 34 -2.11 -7.69 -5.33
CA GLN A 34 -3.08 -6.69 -4.84
C GLN A 34 -3.82 -7.15 -3.58
N ILE A 35 -4.11 -8.44 -3.45
CA ILE A 35 -4.74 -9.02 -2.24
C ILE A 35 -3.80 -8.91 -1.04
N SER A 36 -2.50 -9.16 -1.22
CA SER A 36 -1.50 -9.01 -0.16
C SER A 36 -1.40 -7.55 0.29
N PHE A 37 -1.43 -6.62 -0.66
CA PHE A 37 -1.40 -5.19 -0.35
C PHE A 37 -2.68 -4.73 0.38
N GLN A 38 -3.86 -5.22 -0.02
CA GLN A 38 -5.11 -4.97 0.70
C GLN A 38 -5.09 -5.51 2.13
N LYS A 39 -4.47 -6.67 2.38
CA LYS A 39 -4.28 -7.20 3.74
C LYS A 39 -3.35 -6.32 4.56
N LEU A 40 -2.23 -5.88 3.98
CA LEU A 40 -1.31 -4.93 4.62
C LEU A 40 -2.02 -3.62 5.00
N MET A 41 -2.90 -3.11 4.13
CA MET A 41 -3.72 -1.94 4.43
C MET A 41 -4.68 -2.21 5.61
N ALA A 42 -5.36 -3.36 5.62
CA ALA A 42 -6.27 -3.74 6.70
C ALA A 42 -5.56 -3.85 8.06
N GLU A 43 -4.34 -4.41 8.10
CA GLU A 43 -3.51 -4.50 9.30
C GLU A 43 -3.08 -3.11 9.85
N ARG A 44 -3.17 -2.07 9.01
CA ARG A 44 -2.80 -0.69 9.33
C ARG A 44 -4.03 0.22 9.51
N ASP A 45 -5.23 -0.35 9.60
CA ASP A 45 -6.50 0.36 9.68
C ASP A 45 -6.73 1.35 8.51
N ILE A 46 -6.12 1.08 7.35
CA ILE A 46 -6.32 1.85 6.12
C ILE A 46 -7.55 1.29 5.40
N CYS A 47 -8.59 2.11 5.31
CA CYS A 47 -9.87 1.69 4.72
C CYS A 47 -9.72 1.28 3.24
N ILE A 48 -10.23 0.10 2.89
CA ILE A 48 -10.16 -0.48 1.53
C ILE A 48 -11.21 0.14 0.60
N HIS A 49 -12.13 0.97 1.09
CA HIS A 49 -13.20 1.61 0.31
C HIS A 49 -12.70 2.70 -0.66
N TYR A 50 -11.45 2.63 -1.13
CA TYR A 50 -11.01 3.40 -2.29
C TYR A 50 -11.72 2.83 -3.51
N ASP A 51 -12.79 3.54 -3.86
CA ASP A 51 -13.86 3.21 -4.78
C ASP A 51 -13.45 2.35 -5.98
N VAL A 52 -14.18 1.25 -6.13
CA VAL A 52 -14.47 0.67 -7.44
C VAL A 52 -15.31 1.72 -8.17
N ALA A 53 -14.65 2.64 -8.88
CA ALA A 53 -15.26 3.49 -9.88
C ALA A 53 -15.32 2.79 -11.24
#